data_AF-A0A2V7JH44-F1
#
_entry.id   AF-A0A2V7JH44-F1
#
_cell.length_a   1.000
_cell.length_b   1.000
_cell.length_c   1.000
_cell.angle_alpha   90.00
_cell.angle_beta   90.00
_cell.angle_gamma   90.00
#
_symmetry.space_group_name_H-M   'P 1'
#
loop_
_entity.id
_entity.type
_entity.pdbx_description
1 polymer ?
#
loop_
_entity_poly.entity_id
_entity_poly.type
_entity_poly.pdbx_seq_one_letter_code
_entity_poly.pdbx_strand_id
1 'polypeptide(L)'
;MGAGSRLIAALIGERFELPPDLLRSYPELGQASYRRGGVPVRIGGWALRSSTAAAITLRRTIFLAPETPLSAELLLHELRHVHQFLEHWAFPVSYLWQSIRYGYSRNAYEVDARRYSASRLGAVDKDL
;
A
#
# COMPACT_ATOMS: atom_id res chain seq x y z
N MET A 1 24.60 -1.80 22.92
CA MET A 1 23.20 -2.22 22.67
C MET A 1 22.30 -0.99 22.78
N GLY A 2 21.41 -0.74 21.79
CA GLY A 2 20.10 -0.15 22.10
C GLY A 2 19.80 1.34 21.84
N ALA A 3 20.34 1.99 20.80
CA ALA A 3 19.78 3.26 20.29
C ALA A 3 19.04 3.08 18.94
N GLY A 4 19.52 2.18 18.08
CA GLY A 4 18.91 1.90 16.76
C GLY A 4 17.56 1.18 16.82
N SER A 5 17.28 0.41 17.86
CA SER A 5 16.04 -0.40 17.96
C SER A 5 14.78 0.43 18.23
N ARG A 6 14.89 1.57 18.91
CA ARG A 6 13.75 2.48 19.17
C ARG A 6 13.39 3.35 17.96
N LEU A 7 14.40 3.77 17.20
CA LEU A 7 14.20 4.46 15.91
C LEU A 7 13.53 3.53 14.90
N ILE A 8 13.96 2.27 14.84
CA ILE A 8 13.33 1.25 14.02
C ILE A 8 11.86 1.03 14.42
N ALA A 9 11.52 0.94 15.71
CA ALA A 9 10.12 0.79 16.13
C ALA A 9 9.22 1.97 15.70
N ALA A 10 9.69 3.22 15.82
CA ALA A 10 8.96 4.40 15.35
C ALA A 10 8.90 4.52 13.81
N LEU A 11 9.89 3.94 13.10
CA LEU A 11 9.93 3.88 11.64
C LEU A 11 8.96 2.84 11.07
N ILE A 12 8.81 1.67 11.72
CA ILE A 12 8.05 0.56 11.15
C ILE A 12 6.54 0.62 11.52
N GLY A 13 6.09 1.53 12.40
CA GLY A 13 4.66 1.61 12.77
C GLY A 13 4.15 0.35 13.50
N GLU A 14 2.87 0.33 13.88
CA GLU A 14 2.26 -0.79 14.59
C GLU A 14 1.75 -1.85 13.61
N ARG A 15 2.15 -3.11 13.81
CA ARG A 15 1.59 -4.22 13.04
C ARG A 15 0.16 -4.45 13.52
N PHE A 16 -0.76 -4.55 12.58
CA PHE A 16 -2.14 -4.91 12.88
C PHE A 16 -2.58 -6.03 11.95
N GLU A 17 -3.61 -6.76 12.37
CA GLU A 17 -4.23 -7.79 11.55
C GLU A 17 -5.47 -7.23 10.89
N LEU A 18 -5.72 -7.65 9.65
CA LEU A 18 -6.94 -7.26 8.97
C LEU A 18 -8.16 -7.89 9.64
N PRO A 19 -9.32 -7.21 9.62
CA PRO A 19 -10.58 -7.82 10.03
C PRO A 19 -10.79 -9.18 9.34
N PRO A 20 -11.19 -10.23 10.08
CA PRO A 20 -11.33 -11.57 9.54
C PRO A 20 -12.40 -11.66 8.45
N ASP A 21 -13.39 -10.76 8.45
CA ASP A 21 -14.40 -10.67 7.39
C ASP A 21 -13.79 -10.22 6.06
N LEU A 22 -12.87 -9.25 6.08
CA LEU A 22 -12.13 -8.83 4.88
C LEU A 22 -11.23 -9.94 4.35
N LEU A 23 -10.55 -10.68 5.23
CA LEU A 23 -9.73 -11.82 4.82
C LEU A 23 -10.55 -12.99 4.27
N ARG A 24 -11.79 -13.16 4.74
CA ARG A 24 -12.73 -14.14 4.18
C ARG A 24 -13.18 -13.76 2.78
N SER A 25 -13.53 -12.49 2.56
CA SER A 25 -13.94 -12.00 1.23
C SER A 25 -12.77 -11.88 0.25
N TYR A 26 -11.56 -11.57 0.75
CA TYR A 26 -10.36 -11.32 -0.05
C TYR A 26 -9.15 -12.04 0.55
N PRO A 27 -9.01 -13.36 0.37
CA PRO A 27 -7.93 -14.15 0.96
C PRO A 27 -6.53 -13.70 0.47
N GLU A 28 -6.42 -13.11 -0.71
CA GLU A 28 -5.16 -12.56 -1.24
C GLU A 28 -4.56 -11.45 -0.37
N LEU A 29 -5.37 -10.74 0.41
CA LEU A 29 -4.87 -9.74 1.37
C LEU A 29 -3.94 -10.38 2.40
N GLY A 30 -4.12 -11.67 2.73
CA GLY A 30 -3.23 -12.41 3.62
C GLY A 30 -1.79 -12.57 3.11
N GLN A 31 -1.51 -12.24 1.85
CA GLN A 31 -0.16 -12.33 1.27
C GLN A 31 0.77 -11.20 1.74
N ALA A 32 0.20 -10.08 2.19
CA ALA A 32 0.93 -8.90 2.66
C ALA A 32 0.87 -8.75 4.18
N SER A 33 1.84 -8.02 4.74
CA SER A 33 1.86 -7.62 6.14
C SER A 33 1.37 -6.18 6.29
N TYR A 34 0.49 -5.93 7.25
CA TYR A 34 -0.12 -4.62 7.44
C TYR A 34 0.42 -3.92 8.67
N ARG A 35 0.77 -2.65 8.48
CA ARG A 35 1.27 -1.77 9.53
C ARG A 35 0.57 -0.43 9.45
N ARG A 36 0.31 0.18 10.60
CA ARG A 36 -0.33 1.50 10.71
C ARG A 36 0.66 2.51 11.28
N GLY A 37 0.74 3.67 10.64
CA GLY A 37 1.70 4.73 10.94
C GLY A 37 3.11 4.43 10.44
N GLY A 38 4.09 5.06 11.09
CA GLY A 38 5.49 4.99 10.70
C GLY A 38 5.96 6.18 9.85
N VAL A 39 7.27 6.39 9.84
CA VAL A 39 7.94 7.46 9.10
C VAL A 39 7.87 7.33 7.56
N PRO A 40 7.79 6.14 6.94
CA PRO A 40 7.63 6.02 5.50
C PRO A 40 6.44 6.82 4.97
N VAL A 41 5.28 6.73 5.64
CA VAL A 41 4.04 7.45 5.28
C VAL A 41 4.23 8.97 5.30
N ARG A 42 5.09 9.47 6.21
CA ARG A 42 5.42 10.90 6.35
C ARG A 42 6.42 11.38 5.28
N ILE A 43 7.35 10.52 4.86
CA ILE A 43 8.37 10.87 3.84
C ILE A 43 7.80 10.71 2.42
N GLY A 44 6.95 9.71 2.16
CA GLY A 44 6.32 9.52 0.85
C GLY A 44 5.39 10.68 0.45
N GLY A 45 4.73 11.31 1.44
CA GLY A 45 3.98 12.55 1.21
C GLY A 45 4.87 13.72 0.77
N TRP A 46 6.13 13.75 1.19
CA TRP A 46 7.08 14.79 0.82
C TRP A 46 7.56 14.65 -0.64
N ALA A 47 7.75 13.41 -1.12
CA ALA A 47 8.14 13.14 -2.50
C ALA A 47 7.02 13.39 -3.54
N LEU A 48 5.76 13.32 -3.11
CA LEU A 48 4.59 13.43 -3.99
C LEU A 48 3.82 14.76 -3.86
N ARG A 49 4.29 15.71 -3.03
CA ARG A 49 3.62 17.00 -2.77
C ARG A 49 2.15 16.85 -2.36
N SER A 50 1.81 15.72 -1.74
CA SER A 50 0.49 15.43 -1.18
C SER A 50 0.67 15.21 0.31
N SER A 51 -0.09 15.94 1.13
CA SER A 51 0.13 16.12 2.56
C SER A 51 0.12 14.84 3.40
N THR A 52 -0.35 13.72 2.84
CA THR A 52 -0.38 12.40 3.48
C THR A 52 -0.63 11.35 2.39
N ALA A 53 0.37 10.51 2.09
CA ALA A 53 0.11 9.29 1.32
C ALA A 53 -0.82 8.41 2.18
N ALA A 54 -1.99 8.01 1.67
CA ALA A 54 -2.96 7.22 2.43
C ALA A 54 -2.38 5.85 2.82
N ALA A 55 -1.55 5.29 1.95
CA ALA A 55 -0.71 4.15 2.25
C ALA A 55 0.57 4.18 1.44
N ILE A 56 1.56 3.42 1.90
CA ILE A 56 2.81 3.19 1.20
C ILE A 56 3.12 1.70 1.27
N THR A 57 3.45 1.16 0.11
CA THR A 57 3.89 -0.22 -0.02
C THR A 57 5.40 -0.32 -0.07
N LEU A 58 5.96 -1.17 0.79
CA LEU A 58 7.38 -1.51 0.82
C LEU A 58 7.54 -3.04 0.81
N ARG A 59 8.00 -3.57 -0.33
CA ARG A 59 8.14 -5.02 -0.59
C ARG A 59 6.83 -5.77 -0.33
N ARG A 60 6.72 -6.47 0.81
CA ARG A 60 5.54 -7.26 1.22
C ARG A 60 4.74 -6.59 2.33
N THR A 61 5.05 -5.35 2.64
CA THR A 61 4.51 -4.66 3.81
C THR A 61 3.81 -3.38 3.39
N ILE A 62 2.55 -3.26 3.78
CA ILE A 62 1.69 -2.11 3.49
C ILE A 62 1.62 -1.27 4.77
N PHE A 63 2.02 -0.01 4.65
CA PHE A 63 2.00 0.99 5.72
C PHE A 63 0.84 1.94 5.46
N LEU A 64 -0.19 1.90 6.30
CA LEU A 64 -1.36 2.78 6.21
C LEU A 64 -1.17 3.99 7.11
N ALA A 65 -1.67 5.16 6.69
CA ALA A 65 -1.71 6.30 7.58
C ALA A 65 -2.68 6.04 8.75
N PRO A 66 -2.46 6.66 9.93
CA PRO A 66 -3.28 6.41 11.12
C PRO A 66 -4.79 6.64 10.88
N GLU A 67 -5.10 7.70 10.15
CA GLU A 67 -6.47 8.16 9.85
C GLU A 67 -7.07 7.49 8.60
N THR A 68 -6.34 6.60 7.93
CA THR A 68 -6.82 6.01 6.69
C THR A 68 -7.81 4.88 6.97
N PRO A 69 -9.04 4.96 6.42
CA PRO A 69 -10.03 3.91 6.58
C PRO A 69 -9.58 2.63 5.86
N LEU A 70 -9.85 1.48 6.48
CA LEU A 70 -9.59 0.16 5.90
C LEU A 70 -10.73 -0.18 4.94
N SER A 71 -10.63 0.27 3.69
CA SER A 71 -11.53 -0.18 2.62
C SER A 71 -10.92 -1.34 1.85
N ALA A 72 -11.74 -2.29 1.42
CA ALA A 72 -11.29 -3.39 0.56
C ALA A 72 -10.61 -2.86 -0.71
N GLU A 73 -11.18 -1.81 -1.31
CA GLU A 73 -10.62 -1.14 -2.48
C GLU A 73 -9.19 -0.68 -2.28
N LEU A 74 -8.92 0.05 -1.18
CA LEU A 74 -7.59 0.56 -0.86
C LEU A 74 -6.61 -0.58 -0.57
N LEU A 75 -7.03 -1.58 0.21
CA LEU A 75 -6.17 -2.70 0.57
C LEU A 75 -5.78 -3.54 -0.65
N LEU A 76 -6.71 -3.75 -1.59
CA LEU A 76 -6.45 -4.44 -2.85
C LEU A 76 -5.55 -3.60 -3.78
N HIS A 77 -5.73 -2.28 -3.79
CA HIS A 77 -4.87 -1.36 -4.52
C HIS A 77 -3.41 -1.44 -4.04
N GLU A 78 -3.19 -1.34 -2.72
CA GLU A 78 -1.86 -1.47 -2.12
C GLU A 78 -1.27 -2.88 -2.29
N LEU A 79 -2.11 -3.92 -2.23
CA LEU A 79 -1.67 -5.28 -2.54
C LEU A 79 -1.14 -5.40 -3.97
N ARG A 80 -1.74 -4.68 -4.93
CA ARG A 80 -1.22 -4.69 -6.30
C ARG A 80 0.16 -4.04 -6.39
N HIS A 81 0.41 -2.98 -5.62
CA HIS A 81 1.77 -2.43 -5.49
C HIS A 81 2.74 -3.42 -4.86
N VAL A 82 2.30 -4.28 -3.93
CA VAL A 82 3.15 -5.37 -3.40
C VAL A 82 3.54 -6.31 -4.53
N HIS A 83 2.58 -6.73 -5.36
CA HIS A 83 2.87 -7.59 -6.52
C HIS A 83 3.83 -6.91 -7.50
N GLN A 84 3.58 -5.64 -7.85
CA GLN A 84 4.47 -4.88 -8.76
C GLN A 84 5.89 -4.73 -8.20
N PHE A 85 6.04 -4.56 -6.88
CA PHE A 85 7.36 -4.51 -6.23
C PHE A 85 8.06 -5.88 -6.26
N LEU A 86 7.31 -6.96 -6.02
CA LEU A 86 7.83 -8.33 -6.08
C LEU A 86 8.21 -8.76 -7.50
N GLU A 87 7.45 -8.32 -8.50
CA GLU A 87 7.74 -8.52 -9.93
C GLU A 87 8.94 -7.67 -10.37
N HIS A 88 9.03 -6.43 -9.88
CA HIS A 88 10.06 -5.46 -10.27
C HIS A 88 10.66 -4.75 -9.07
N TRP A 89 11.88 -5.13 -8.69
CA TRP A 89 12.59 -4.50 -7.56
C TRP A 89 12.83 -2.98 -7.75
N ALA A 90 12.96 -2.52 -9.00
CA ALA A 90 13.13 -1.12 -9.36
C ALA A 90 11.80 -0.34 -9.42
N PHE A 91 10.68 -0.96 -9.04
CA PHE A 91 9.34 -0.37 -9.04
C PHE A 91 9.28 1.03 -8.41
N PRO A 92 9.86 1.31 -7.22
CA PRO A 92 9.76 2.66 -6.62
C PRO A 92 10.36 3.76 -7.49
N VAL A 93 11.47 3.44 -8.17
CA VAL A 93 12.16 4.39 -9.06
C VAL A 93 11.35 4.59 -10.33
N SER A 94 10.89 3.52 -10.96
CA SER A 94 10.04 3.57 -12.15
C SER A 94 8.71 4.29 -11.88
N TYR A 95 8.12 4.04 -10.71
CA TYR A 95 6.89 4.68 -10.24
C TYR A 95 7.11 6.18 -10.06
N LEU A 96 8.17 6.59 -9.35
CA LEU A 96 8.48 8.00 -9.16
C LEU A 96 8.76 8.70 -10.49
N TRP A 97 9.54 8.06 -11.37
CA TRP A 97 9.84 8.58 -12.70
C TRP A 97 8.59 8.75 -13.55
N GLN A 98 7.69 7.75 -13.59
CA GLN A 98 6.42 7.86 -14.30
C GLN A 98 5.53 8.95 -13.69
N SER A 99 5.46 9.06 -12.37
CA SER A 99 4.71 10.11 -11.68
C SER A 99 5.25 11.51 -12.01
N ILE A 100 6.57 11.69 -12.12
CA ILE A 100 7.18 12.96 -12.55
C ILE A 100 6.89 13.23 -14.04
N ARG A 101 6.99 12.20 -14.89
CA ARG A 101 6.89 12.34 -16.35
C ARG A 101 5.46 12.49 -16.86
N TYR A 102 4.49 11.83 -16.22
CA TYR A 102 3.10 11.73 -16.69
C TYR A 102 2.08 12.26 -15.68
N GLY A 103 2.50 12.53 -14.44
CA GLY A 103 1.63 12.86 -13.32
C GLY A 103 1.14 11.61 -12.57
N TYR A 104 0.82 11.79 -11.28
CA TYR A 104 0.34 10.71 -10.41
C TYR A 104 -0.90 9.99 -10.98
N SER A 105 -1.88 10.74 -11.49
CA SER A 105 -3.15 10.17 -11.98
C SER A 105 -3.03 9.34 -13.27
N ARG A 106 -1.95 9.50 -14.03
CA ARG A 106 -1.70 8.79 -15.30
C ARG A 106 -0.57 7.77 -15.21
N ASN A 107 -0.05 7.53 -14.01
CA ASN A 107 0.97 6.52 -13.79
C ASN A 107 0.39 5.13 -14.13
N ALA A 108 1.09 4.37 -14.97
CA ALA A 108 0.61 3.05 -15.40
C ALA A 108 0.41 2.10 -14.21
N TYR A 109 1.25 2.23 -13.17
CA TYR A 109 1.15 1.45 -11.96
C TYR A 109 -0.10 1.77 -11.13
N GLU A 110 -0.47 3.05 -11.06
CA GLU A 110 -1.70 3.52 -10.41
C GLU A 110 -2.95 3.04 -11.14
N VAL A 111 -2.92 3.10 -12.48
CA VAL A 111 -4.03 2.61 -13.32
C VAL A 111 -4.20 1.10 -13.17
N ASP A 112 -3.10 0.34 -13.16
CA ASP A 112 -3.11 -1.10 -12.94
C ASP A 112 -3.66 -1.45 -11.55
N ALA A 113 -3.21 -0.75 -10.50
CA ALA A 113 -3.70 -0.96 -9.14
C ALA A 113 -5.20 -0.66 -8.99
N ARG A 114 -5.72 0.40 -9.64
CA ARG A 114 -7.17 0.69 -9.68
C ARG A 114 -7.98 -0.35 -10.45
N ARG A 115 -7.45 -0.85 -11.56
CA ARG A 115 -8.12 -1.92 -12.33
C ARG A 115 -8.17 -3.21 -11.52
N TYR A 116 -7.07 -3.54 -10.84
CA TYR A 116 -6.99 -4.71 -9.98
C TYR A 116 -8.03 -4.65 -8.85
N SER A 117 -8.06 -3.56 -8.07
CA SER A 117 -9.04 -3.38 -7.00
C SER A 117 -10.48 -3.46 -7.52
N ALA A 118 -10.81 -2.73 -8.59
CA ALA A 118 -12.15 -2.74 -9.18
C ALA A 118 -12.57 -4.15 -9.67
N SER A 119 -11.66 -4.88 -10.32
CA SER A 119 -11.95 -6.24 -10.79
C SER A 119 -12.24 -7.22 -9.66
N ARG A 120 -11.54 -7.08 -8.53
CA ARG A 120 -11.72 -7.93 -7.35
C ARG A 120 -12.99 -7.60 -6.58
N LEU A 121 -13.30 -6.32 -6.41
CA LEU A 121 -14.56 -5.88 -5.82
C LEU A 121 -15.76 -6.40 -6.64
N GLY A 122 -15.70 -6.29 -7.97
CA GLY A 122 -16.75 -6.78 -8.85
C GLY A 122 -16.84 -8.31 -8.98
N ALA A 123 -15.79 -9.05 -8.58
CA ALA A 123 -15.85 -10.51 -8.51
C ALA A 123 -16.60 -10.97 -7.26
N VAL A 124 -16.33 -10.36 -6.10
CA VAL A 124 -17.02 -10.70 -4.85
C VAL A 124 -18.50 -10.35 -4.90
N ASP A 125 -18.86 -9.23 -5.52
CA ASP A 125 -20.27 -8.82 -5.69
C ASP A 125 -21.09 -9.82 -6.52
N LYS A 126 -20.44 -10.58 -7.43
CA LYS A 126 -21.09 -11.61 -8.25
C LYS A 126 -21.25 -12.95 -7.53
N ASP A 127 -20.48 -13.18 -6.47
CA ASP A 127 -20.46 -14.44 -5.71
C ASP A 127 -21.36 -14.38 -4.46
N LEU A 128 -22.04 -13.24 -4.21
CA LEU A 128 -23.05 -13.00 -3.18
C LEU A 128 -24.47 -13.23 -3.71
#